data_AF-A0A731C7X4-F1
#
_entry.id   AF-A0A731C7X4-F1
#
_cell.length_a   1.000
_cell.length_b   1.000
_cell.length_c   1.000
_cell.angle_alpha   90.00
_cell.angle_beta   90.00
_cell.angle_gamma   90.00
#
_symmetry.space_group_name_H-M   'P 1'
#
loop_
_entity.id
_entity.type
_entity.pdbx_description
1 polymer ?
#
loop_
_entity_poly.entity_id
_entity_poly.type
_entity_poly.pdbx_seq_one_letter_code
_entity_poly.pdbx_strand_id
1 'polypeptide(L)'
;MKSEGLTPAQLAERNAEYVTEISRLEKACAALAAENAGLKHAMAVTLEHVSVTDAGQAGVAAMIINDALHHSETPATDDFLAEVRAQGVEMFAECAYTLEHHDHAVAFAAELRTGNKQ
;
A
#
# COMPACT_ATOMS: atom_id res chain seq x y z
N MET A 1 -8.45 40.75 10.64
CA MET A 1 -7.06 40.24 10.75
C MET A 1 -6.58 39.94 9.34
N LYS A 2 -5.54 40.62 8.85
CA LYS A 2 -4.91 40.22 7.59
C LYS A 2 -4.20 38.89 7.87
N SER A 3 -4.59 37.82 7.19
CA SER A 3 -3.77 36.60 7.19
C SER A 3 -2.46 36.97 6.51
N GLU A 4 -1.38 37.11 7.27
CA GLU A 4 -0.05 37.20 6.69
C GLU A 4 0.18 35.91 5.90
N GLY A 5 0.29 36.05 4.58
CA GLY A 5 0.59 34.92 3.70
C GLY A 5 1.96 34.34 4.07
N LEU A 6 2.15 33.06 3.75
CA LEU A 6 3.44 32.39 3.94
C LEU A 6 4.57 33.18 3.29
N THR A 7 5.68 33.31 3.99
CA THR A 7 6.90 33.91 3.45
C THR A 7 7.47 33.04 2.32
N PRO A 8 8.29 33.60 1.41
CA PRO A 8 8.94 32.82 0.34
C PRO A 8 9.74 31.62 0.86
N ALA A 9 10.35 31.73 2.04
CA ALA A 9 11.09 30.64 2.67
C ALA A 9 10.15 29.50 3.12
N GLN A 10 9.03 29.82 3.79
CA GLN A 10 8.04 28.83 4.21
C GLN A 10 7.35 28.16 3.00
N LEU A 11 7.16 28.91 1.90
CA LEU A 11 6.67 28.35 0.64
C LEU A 11 7.68 27.36 0.03
N ALA A 12 8.97 27.69 0.05
CA ALA A 12 10.01 26.80 -0.45
C ALA A 12 10.11 25.51 0.36
N GLU A 13 10.03 25.62 1.70
CA GLU A 13 10.01 24.48 2.62
C GLU A 13 8.82 23.56 2.35
N ARG A 14 7.61 24.11 2.33
CA ARG A 14 6.39 23.31 2.08
C ARG A 14 6.37 22.71 0.67
N ASN A 15 6.93 23.39 -0.32
CA ASN A 15 7.09 22.81 -1.66
C ASN A 15 8.08 21.64 -1.66
N ALA A 16 9.16 21.70 -0.88
CA ALA A 16 10.11 20.60 -0.76
C ALA A 16 9.46 19.36 -0.08
N GLU A 17 8.62 19.60 0.94
CA GLU A 17 7.81 18.54 1.57
C GLU A 17 6.86 17.91 0.57
N TYR A 18 6.08 18.70 -0.18
CA TYR A 18 5.16 18.17 -1.18
C TYR A 18 5.86 17.41 -2.30
N VAL A 19 7.00 17.88 -2.80
CA VAL A 19 7.78 17.17 -3.81
C VAL A 19 8.26 15.81 -3.29
N THR A 20 8.67 15.75 -2.02
CA THR A 20 9.09 14.51 -1.37
C THR A 20 7.92 13.54 -1.26
N GLU A 21 6.76 14.01 -0.82
CA GLU A 21 5.57 13.17 -0.64
C GLU A 21 5.00 12.69 -1.97
N ILE A 22 4.94 13.55 -3.00
CA ILE A 22 4.55 13.17 -4.36
C ILE A 22 5.48 12.05 -4.87
N SER A 23 6.79 12.21 -4.70
CA SER A 23 7.77 11.20 -5.13
C SER A 23 7.58 9.86 -4.40
N ARG A 24 7.17 9.89 -3.12
CA ARG A 24 6.85 8.68 -2.34
C ARG A 24 5.60 8.00 -2.88
N LEU A 25 4.54 8.76 -3.10
CA LEU A 25 3.26 8.26 -3.62
C LEU A 25 3.40 7.70 -5.05
N GLU A 26 4.16 8.36 -5.91
CA GLU A 26 4.44 7.87 -7.27
C GLU A 26 5.12 6.49 -7.25
N LYS A 27 6.09 6.28 -6.36
CA LYS A 27 6.75 4.97 -6.17
C LYS A 27 5.77 3.91 -5.67
N ALA A 28 4.93 4.24 -4.69
CA ALA A 28 3.92 3.32 -4.17
C ALA A 28 2.90 2.92 -5.25
N CYS A 29 2.41 3.88 -6.03
CA CYS A 29 1.52 3.62 -7.17
C CYS A 29 2.20 2.76 -8.24
N ALA A 30 3.47 2.99 -8.56
CA ALA A 30 4.21 2.16 -9.51
C ALA A 30 4.38 0.72 -9.01
N ALA A 31 4.66 0.52 -7.72
CA ALA A 31 4.76 -0.80 -7.11
C ALA A 31 3.41 -1.56 -7.16
N LEU A 32 2.32 -0.90 -6.76
CA LEU A 32 0.96 -1.47 -6.85
C LEU A 32 0.55 -1.76 -8.30
N ALA A 33 0.93 -0.92 -9.26
CA ALA A 33 0.64 -1.16 -10.67
C ALA A 33 1.42 -2.37 -11.22
N ALA A 34 2.69 -2.53 -10.82
CA ALA A 34 3.51 -3.68 -11.19
C ALA A 34 2.96 -4.98 -10.59
N GLU A 35 2.57 -4.96 -9.31
CA GLU A 35 1.93 -6.09 -8.64
C GLU A 35 0.61 -6.48 -9.33
N ASN A 36 -0.25 -5.51 -9.64
CA ASN A 36 -1.48 -5.73 -10.39
C ASN A 36 -1.24 -6.28 -11.80
N ALA A 37 -0.18 -5.82 -12.49
CA ALA A 37 0.20 -6.35 -13.80
C ALA A 37 0.67 -7.81 -13.69
N GLY A 38 1.44 -8.15 -12.65
CA GLY A 38 1.86 -9.52 -12.35
C GLY A 38 0.69 -10.44 -12.08
N LEU A 39 -0.25 -10.03 -11.23
CA LEU A 39 -1.48 -10.78 -10.94
C LEU A 39 -2.32 -10.99 -12.21
N LYS A 40 -2.53 -9.93 -13.01
CA LYS A 40 -3.26 -10.03 -14.29
C LYS A 40 -2.54 -10.93 -15.29
N HIS A 41 -1.21 -10.90 -15.32
CA HIS A 41 -0.42 -11.78 -16.19
C HIS A 41 -0.53 -13.24 -15.76
N ALA A 42 -0.43 -13.54 -14.47
CA ALA A 42 -0.66 -14.88 -13.92
C ALA A 42 -2.06 -15.41 -14.30
N MET A 43 -3.08 -14.54 -14.22
CA MET A 43 -4.44 -14.86 -14.68
C MET A 43 -4.52 -15.06 -16.21
N ALA A 44 -3.80 -14.27 -17.02
CA ALA A 44 -3.84 -14.35 -18.47
C ALA A 44 -3.12 -15.59 -19.03
N VAL A 45 -1.90 -15.88 -18.55
CA VAL A 45 -1.12 -17.09 -18.93
C VAL A 45 -1.93 -18.36 -18.64
N THR A 46 -2.71 -18.33 -17.56
CA THR A 46 -3.64 -19.39 -17.21
C THR A 46 -4.74 -19.59 -18.25
N LEU A 47 -5.34 -18.51 -18.77
CA LEU A 47 -6.46 -18.59 -19.72
C LEU A 47 -6.00 -19.03 -21.14
N GLU A 48 -4.76 -18.76 -21.52
CA GLU A 48 -4.22 -19.13 -22.85
C GLU A 48 -3.77 -20.60 -22.98
N HIS A 49 -3.42 -21.27 -21.87
CA HIS A 49 -2.88 -22.65 -21.91
C HIS A 49 -3.94 -23.75 -21.68
N VAL A 50 -5.22 -23.39 -21.55
CA VAL A 50 -6.29 -24.36 -21.29
C VAL A 50 -7.30 -24.27 -22.42
N SER A 51 -7.05 -25.02 -23.49
CA SER A 51 -8.15 -25.51 -24.31
C SER A 51 -8.95 -26.48 -23.43
N VAL A 52 -9.87 -25.97 -22.61
CA VAL A 52 -10.68 -26.77 -21.68
C VAL A 52 -11.73 -27.57 -22.47
N THR A 53 -11.28 -28.49 -23.32
CA THR A 53 -12.17 -29.44 -23.98
C THR A 53 -12.26 -30.76 -23.22
N ASP A 54 -11.30 -31.03 -22.32
CA ASP A 54 -11.24 -32.25 -21.51
C ASP A 54 -11.20 -31.95 -20.00
N ALA A 55 -12.07 -32.62 -19.23
CA ALA A 55 -12.21 -32.40 -17.78
C ALA A 55 -10.91 -32.66 -16.98
N GLY A 56 -9.99 -33.47 -17.51
CA GLY A 56 -8.68 -33.73 -16.89
C GLY A 56 -7.70 -32.56 -16.98
N GLN A 57 -7.74 -31.75 -18.05
CA GLN A 57 -6.86 -30.58 -18.19
C GLN A 57 -7.35 -29.38 -17.37
N ALA A 58 -8.65 -29.29 -17.11
CA ALA A 58 -9.24 -28.32 -16.20
C ALA A 58 -8.65 -28.42 -14.78
N GLY A 59 -8.42 -29.65 -14.30
CA GLY A 59 -7.83 -29.89 -12.98
C GLY A 59 -6.36 -29.48 -12.88
N VAL A 60 -5.56 -29.74 -13.92
CA VAL A 60 -4.14 -29.33 -13.98
C VAL A 60 -4.01 -27.81 -14.05
N ALA A 61 -4.87 -27.16 -14.85
CA ALA A 61 -4.97 -25.71 -14.89
C ALA A 61 -5.32 -25.13 -13.52
N ALA A 62 -6.36 -25.65 -12.85
CA ALA A 62 -6.77 -25.22 -11.52
C ALA A 62 -5.64 -25.36 -10.49
N MET A 63 -4.83 -26.42 -10.59
CA MET A 63 -3.68 -26.63 -9.71
C MET A 63 -2.56 -25.60 -9.95
N ILE A 64 -2.21 -25.34 -11.21
CA ILE A 64 -1.20 -24.32 -11.56
C ILE A 64 -1.66 -22.92 -11.13
N ILE A 65 -2.96 -22.61 -11.28
CA ILE A 65 -3.56 -21.36 -10.80
C ILE A 65 -3.44 -21.23 -9.29
N ASN A 66 -3.86 -22.27 -8.57
CA ASN A 66 -3.84 -22.26 -7.11
C ASN A 66 -2.41 -22.11 -6.59
N ASP A 67 -1.46 -22.78 -7.21
CA ASP A 67 -0.03 -22.70 -6.86
C ASP A 67 0.55 -21.31 -7.16
N ALA A 68 0.31 -20.76 -8.35
CA ALA A 68 0.78 -19.43 -8.73
C ALA A 68 0.17 -18.32 -7.86
N LEU A 69 -1.13 -18.42 -7.52
CA LEU A 69 -1.79 -17.46 -6.63
C LEU A 69 -1.39 -17.61 -5.17
N HIS A 70 -1.17 -18.84 -4.67
CA HIS A 70 -0.75 -19.05 -3.28
C HIS A 70 0.69 -18.64 -3.00
N HIS A 71 1.56 -18.63 -4.01
CA HIS A 71 2.95 -18.16 -3.88
C HIS A 71 3.16 -16.71 -4.32
N SER A 72 2.12 -16.03 -4.83
CA SER A 72 2.19 -14.61 -5.16
C SER A 72 1.98 -13.79 -3.87
N GLU A 73 3.07 -13.49 -3.17
CA GLU A 73 3.04 -12.45 -2.13
C GLU A 73 2.64 -11.11 -2.75
N THR A 74 2.02 -10.23 -1.95
CA THR A 74 1.60 -8.89 -2.38
C THR A 74 2.25 -7.80 -1.52
N PRO A 75 3.58 -7.62 -1.58
CA PRO A 75 4.29 -6.70 -0.68
C PRO A 75 3.85 -5.25 -0.85
N ALA A 76 3.52 -4.82 -2.06
CA ALA A 76 3.08 -3.43 -2.28
C ALA A 76 1.70 -3.18 -1.67
N THR A 77 0.80 -4.18 -1.75
CA THR A 77 -0.50 -4.13 -1.05
C THR A 77 -0.32 -4.18 0.46
N ASP A 78 0.60 -5.02 0.97
CA ASP A 78 0.87 -5.11 2.40
C ASP A 78 1.43 -3.79 2.97
N ASP A 79 2.38 -3.16 2.26
CA ASP A 79 2.93 -1.85 2.58
C ASP A 79 1.84 -0.77 2.57
N PHE A 80 0.95 -0.80 1.58
CA PHE A 80 -0.20 0.10 1.51
C PHE A 80 -1.15 -0.08 2.71
N LEU A 81 -1.47 -1.32 3.08
CA LEU A 81 -2.34 -1.61 4.22
C LEU A 81 -1.67 -1.21 5.55
N ALA A 82 -0.35 -1.34 5.67
CA ALA A 82 0.41 -0.85 6.81
C ALA A 82 0.29 0.68 6.96
N GLU A 83 0.41 1.42 5.87
CA GLU A 83 0.21 2.88 5.84
C GLU A 83 -1.23 3.26 6.23
N VAL A 84 -2.25 2.59 5.69
CA VAL A 84 -3.66 2.87 6.04
C VAL A 84 -3.93 2.60 7.52
N ARG A 85 -3.37 1.51 8.09
CA ARG A 85 -3.48 1.24 9.52
C ARG A 85 -2.80 2.32 10.35
N ALA A 86 -1.60 2.76 9.96
CA ALA A 86 -0.89 3.84 10.63
C ALA A 86 -1.70 5.15 10.65
N GLN A 87 -2.27 5.54 9.52
CA GLN A 87 -3.13 6.72 9.42
C GLN A 87 -4.39 6.61 10.29
N GLY A 88 -5.00 5.43 10.39
CA GLY A 88 -6.12 5.19 11.28
C GLY A 88 -5.77 5.38 12.76
N VAL A 89 -4.58 4.96 13.16
CA VAL A 89 -4.06 5.15 14.53
C VAL A 89 -3.77 6.62 14.80
N GLU A 90 -3.14 7.33 13.86
CA GLU A 90 -2.86 8.77 13.95
C GLU A 90 -4.17 9.58 14.08
N MET A 91 -5.15 9.30 13.21
CA MET A 91 -6.46 9.94 13.27
C MET A 91 -7.17 9.68 14.61
N PHE A 92 -7.07 8.47 15.14
CA PHE A 92 -7.60 8.14 16.47
C PHE A 92 -6.91 8.94 17.57
N ALA A 93 -5.58 9.07 17.51
CA ALA A 93 -4.78 9.81 18.48
C ALA A 93 -5.09 11.32 18.47
N GLU A 94 -5.40 11.90 17.30
CA GLU A 94 -5.81 13.30 17.17
C GLU A 94 -7.24 13.55 17.68
N CYS A 95 -8.18 12.63 17.41
CA CYS A 95 -9.56 12.76 17.87
C CYS A 95 -9.70 12.53 19.38
N ALA A 96 -8.85 11.69 19.96
CA ALA A 96 -8.82 11.42 21.39
C ALA A 96 -7.99 12.49 22.12
N TYR A 97 -8.56 13.69 22.28
CA TYR A 97 -7.97 14.89 22.92
C TYR A 97 -7.42 14.70 24.36
N THR A 98 -7.53 13.52 24.95
CA THR A 98 -7.27 13.24 26.38
C THR A 98 -6.30 12.10 26.65
N LEU A 99 -5.70 11.47 25.63
CA LEU A 99 -4.78 10.36 25.88
C LEU A 99 -3.40 10.89 26.30
N GLU A 100 -2.97 10.59 27.52
CA GLU A 100 -1.55 10.51 27.94
C GLU A 100 -0.72 9.54 27.06
N HIS A 101 -1.35 8.90 26.08
CA HIS A 101 -0.79 7.93 25.15
C HIS A 101 -0.76 8.41 23.69
N HIS A 102 -0.96 9.71 23.43
CA HIS A 102 -0.82 10.28 22.08
C HIS A 102 0.54 9.91 21.47
N ASP A 103 1.62 10.10 22.23
CA ASP A 103 2.98 9.75 21.80
C ASP A 103 3.14 8.24 21.54
N HIS A 104 2.49 7.39 22.34
CA HIS A 104 2.50 5.94 22.12
C HIS A 104 1.72 5.52 20.87
N ALA A 105 0.61 6.19 20.57
CA ALA A 105 -0.17 5.94 19.37
C ALA A 105 0.60 6.35 18.11
N VAL A 106 1.26 7.52 18.14
CA VAL A 106 2.13 7.97 17.04
C VAL A 106 3.34 7.03 16.86
N ALA A 107 3.96 6.58 17.94
CA ALA A 107 5.04 5.60 17.88
C ALA A 107 4.57 4.26 17.27
N PHE A 108 3.40 3.77 17.68
CA PHE A 108 2.82 2.55 17.12
C PHE A 108 2.47 2.70 15.63
N ALA A 109 1.96 3.86 15.20
CA ALA A 109 1.73 4.15 13.79
C ALA A 109 3.04 4.11 12.97
N ALA A 110 4.15 4.59 13.53
CA ALA A 110 5.46 4.47 12.90
C ALA A 110 5.94 3.02 12.80
N GLU A 111 5.74 2.21 13.84
CA GLU A 111 6.07 0.77 13.82
C GLU A 111 5.30 0.02 12.74
N LEU A 112 4.00 0.31 12.55
CA LEU A 112 3.19 -0.31 11.52
C LEU A 112 3.78 -0.12 10.11
N ARG A 113 4.33 1.07 9.82
CA ARG A 113 4.99 1.36 8.52
C ARG A 113 6.29 0.60 8.28
N THR A 114 6.93 0.10 9.34
CA THR A 114 8.15 -0.71 9.23
C THR A 114 7.89 -2.20 9.01
N GLY A 115 6.62 -2.61 8.95
CA GLY A 115 6.25 -4.02 8.80
C GLY A 115 6.38 -4.84 10.08
N ASN A 116 6.70 -4.21 11.22
CA ASN A 116 6.62 -4.87 12.52
C ASN A 116 5.16 -5.17 12.84
N LYS A 117 4.81 -6.45 12.74
CA LYS A 117 3.49 -6.97 13.10
C LYS A 117 3.37 -7.06 14.62
N GLN A 118 2.16 -6.80 15.12
CA GLN A 118 1.75 -7.10 16.50
C GLN A 118 2.07 -8.54 16.91
#